data_AF-A0AAF0WNQ7-F1
#
_entry.id   AF-A0AAF0WNQ7-F1
#
_cell.length_a   1.000
_cell.length_b   1.000
_cell.length_c   1.000
_cell.angle_alpha   90.00
_cell.angle_beta   90.00
_cell.angle_gamma   90.00
#
_symmetry.space_group_name_H-M   'P 1'
#
loop_
_entity.id
_entity.type
_entity.pdbx_description
1 polymer ?
#
loop_
_entity_poly.entity_id
_entity_poly.type
_entity_poly.pdbx_seq_one_letter_code
_entity_poly.pdbx_strand_id
1 'polypeptide(L)'
;MRADEDVRMITGETPVLFTKAIGMFAMDMTLRSWNHTKEDKRRIFRPSDGAETDVFDFLTDCTQTLVKTNNCFDSRDGFIFNDI
;
A
#
# COMPACT_ATOMS: atom_id res chain seq x y z
N MET A 1 -15.28 -4.61 4.00
CA MET A 1 -15.96 -5.67 4.78
C MET A 1 -17.49 -5.51 4.74
N ARG A 2 -18.07 -4.44 5.30
CA ARG A 2 -19.54 -4.26 5.30
C ARG A 2 -20.12 -3.60 4.02
N ALA A 3 -19.23 -3.21 3.11
CA ALA A 3 -19.56 -2.68 1.79
C ALA A 3 -19.84 -3.79 0.75
N ASP A 4 -19.53 -5.03 1.11
CA ASP A 4 -19.80 -6.21 0.29
C ASP A 4 -21.15 -6.78 0.73
N GLU A 5 -22.10 -6.92 -0.21
CA GLU A 5 -23.48 -7.35 0.06
C GLU A 5 -23.55 -8.81 0.57
N ASP A 6 -22.54 -9.64 0.27
CA ASP A 6 -22.49 -11.03 0.69
C ASP A 6 -22.04 -11.20 2.16
N VAL A 7 -21.53 -10.14 2.79
CA VAL A 7 -21.02 -10.18 4.16
C VAL A 7 -22.15 -9.91 5.17
N ARG A 8 -22.76 -10.99 5.66
CA ARG A 8 -23.89 -10.93 6.61
C ARG A 8 -23.49 -10.64 8.06
N MET A 9 -22.37 -11.20 8.53
CA MET A 9 -21.86 -11.00 9.89
C MET A 9 -20.34 -10.91 9.91
N ILE A 10 -19.81 -10.03 10.76
CA ILE A 10 -18.38 -9.88 11.04
C ILE A 10 -18.19 -10.17 12.52
N THR A 11 -17.38 -11.18 12.85
CA THR A 11 -17.07 -11.53 14.25
C THR A 11 -16.22 -10.44 14.89
N GLY A 12 -16.36 -10.21 16.20
CA GLY A 12 -15.62 -9.17 16.92
C GLY A 12 -14.10 -9.26 16.83
N GLU A 13 -13.56 -10.46 16.60
CA GLU A 13 -12.12 -10.71 16.46
C GLU A 13 -11.58 -10.36 15.06
N THR A 14 -12.43 -10.36 14.03
CA THR A 14 -12.01 -10.18 12.65
C THR A 14 -11.41 -8.78 12.40
N PRO A 15 -12.03 -7.66 12.83
CA PRO A 15 -11.42 -6.34 12.69
C PRO A 15 -10.06 -6.21 13.40
N VAL A 16 -9.87 -6.87 14.55
CA VAL A 16 -8.62 -6.83 15.30
C VAL A 16 -7.49 -7.49 14.52
N LEU A 17 -7.75 -8.64 13.89
CA LEU A 17 -6.81 -9.31 13.01
C LEU A 17 -6.49 -8.48 11.76
N PHE A 18 -7.51 -7.86 11.15
CA PHE A 18 -7.32 -7.00 9.99
C PHE A 18 -6.47 -5.77 10.30
N THR A 19 -6.67 -5.11 11.44
CA THR A 19 -5.83 -3.96 11.82
C THR A 19 -4.35 -4.33 11.85
N LYS A 20 -4.02 -5.50 12.44
CA LYS A 20 -2.64 -5.99 12.49
C LYS A 20 -2.12 -6.35 11.10
N ALA A 21 -2.92 -7.08 10.32
CA ALA A 21 -2.54 -7.49 8.97
C ALA A 21 -2.33 -6.28 8.04
N ILE A 22 -3.23 -5.29 8.07
CA ILE A 22 -3.15 -4.04 7.29
C ILE A 22 -1.91 -3.24 7.70
N GLY A 23 -1.60 -3.17 8.99
CA GLY A 23 -0.37 -2.53 9.47
C GLY A 23 0.87 -3.17 8.87
N MET A 24 0.99 -4.50 8.94
CA MET A 24 2.11 -5.24 8.35
C MET A 24 2.15 -5.09 6.82
N PHE A 25 0.99 -5.12 6.18
CA PHE A 25 0.83 -4.98 4.74
C PHE A 25 1.31 -3.61 4.23
N ALA A 26 0.89 -2.51 4.87
CA ALA A 26 1.29 -1.16 4.49
C ALA A 26 2.81 -0.95 4.62
N MET A 27 3.42 -1.53 5.66
CA MET A 27 4.88 -1.49 5.85
C MET A 27 5.62 -2.25 4.76
N ASP A 28 5.23 -3.51 4.51
CA ASP A 28 5.88 -4.37 3.51
C ASP A 28 5.75 -3.78 2.10
N MET A 29 4.56 -3.26 1.76
CA MET A 29 4.31 -2.58 0.49
C MET A 29 5.22 -1.36 0.31
N THR A 30 5.30 -0.49 1.31
CA THR A 30 6.12 0.73 1.24
C THR A 30 7.60 0.39 1.13
N LEU A 31 8.09 -0.60 1.90
CA LEU A 31 9.50 -0.98 1.91
C LEU A 31 9.96 -1.55 0.56
N ARG A 32 9.18 -2.48 -0.03
CA ARG A 32 9.52 -3.10 -1.32
C ARG A 32 9.50 -2.08 -2.46
N SER A 33 8.43 -1.30 -2.52
CA SER A 33 8.27 -0.26 -3.53
C SER A 33 9.34 0.84 -3.42
N TRP A 34 9.80 1.13 -2.19
CA TRP A 34 10.89 2.06 -1.95
C TRP A 34 12.26 1.52 -2.37
N ASN A 35 12.49 0.21 -2.24
CA ASN A 35 13.70 -0.42 -2.77
C ASN A 35 13.77 -0.27 -4.29
N HIS A 36 12.66 -0.49 -5.02
CA HIS A 36 12.58 -0.24 -6.46
C HIS A 36 12.83 1.25 -6.82
N THR A 37 12.24 2.17 -6.04
CA THR A 37 12.46 3.62 -6.23
C THR A 37 13.95 4.00 -6.08
N LYS A 38 14.63 3.40 -5.09
CA LYS A 38 16.07 3.59 -4.83
C LYS A 38 16.95 3.00 -5.93
N GLU A 39 16.63 1.82 -6.44
CA GLU A 39 17.35 1.17 -7.54
C GLU A 39 17.35 2.04 -8.81
N ASP A 40 16.21 2.70 -9.09
CA ASP A 40 16.08 3.64 -10.20
C ASP A 40 16.72 5.02 -9.93
N LYS A 41 17.35 5.23 -8.76
CA LYS A 41 17.91 6.52 -8.32
C LYS A 41 16.88 7.66 -8.27
N ARG A 42 15.59 7.32 -8.21
CA ARG A 42 14.49 8.28 -8.13
C ARG A 42 14.22 8.55 -6.65
N ARG A 43 13.85 9.79 -6.33
CA ARG A 43 13.52 10.20 -4.94
C ARG A 43 12.02 10.42 -4.73
N ILE A 44 11.27 10.23 -5.81
CA ILE A 44 9.83 10.41 -5.92
C ILE A 44 9.26 9.03 -6.17
N PHE A 45 8.39 8.61 -5.26
CA PHE A 45 7.67 7.35 -5.32
C PHE A 45 6.57 7.45 -6.36
N ARG A 46 6.49 6.48 -7.28
CA ARG A 46 5.39 6.41 -8.25
C ARG A 46 4.46 5.26 -7.91
N PRO A 47 3.16 5.39 -8.21
CA PRO A 47 2.20 4.29 -8.08
C PRO A 47 2.57 3.06 -8.92
N SER A 48 3.37 3.24 -9.99
CA SER A 48 3.91 2.14 -10.80
C SER A 48 4.86 1.24 -10.00
N ASP A 49 5.62 1.80 -9.07
CA ASP A 49 6.73 1.10 -8.41
C ASP A 49 6.22 0.10 -7.35
N GLY A 50 4.95 0.23 -6.94
CA GLY A 50 4.28 -0.73 -6.05
C GLY A 50 3.47 -1.81 -6.75
N ALA A 51 3.26 -1.70 -8.06
CA ALA A 51 2.55 -2.70 -8.86
C ALA A 51 3.49 -3.75 -9.48
N GLU A 52 4.81 -3.58 -9.35
CA GLU A 52 5.80 -4.50 -9.94
C GLU A 52 5.98 -5.81 -9.16
N THR A 53 5.40 -5.93 -7.96
CA THR A 53 5.47 -7.18 -7.19
C THR A 53 4.21 -8.01 -7.38
N ASP A 54 4.34 -9.28 -7.78
CA ASP A 54 3.24 -10.23 -8.02
C ASP A 54 2.25 -10.34 -6.85
N VAL A 55 2.70 -10.11 -5.61
CA VAL A 55 1.88 -10.17 -4.40
C VAL A 55 0.87 -9.02 -4.31
N PHE A 56 1.15 -7.89 -4.96
CA PHE A 56 0.28 -6.69 -4.97
C PHE A 56 -0.48 -6.53 -6.29
N ASP A 57 -0.56 -7.56 -7.14
CA ASP A 57 -1.26 -7.48 -8.43
C ASP A 57 -2.75 -7.11 -8.28
N PHE A 58 -3.37 -7.48 -7.15
CA PHE A 58 -4.74 -7.07 -6.82
C PHE A 58 -4.91 -5.54 -6.63
N LEU A 59 -3.82 -4.79 -6.48
CA LEU A 59 -3.81 -3.34 -6.39
C LEU A 59 -3.62 -2.66 -7.75
N THR A 60 -3.22 -3.37 -8.80
CA THR A 60 -2.91 -2.81 -10.11
C THR A 60 -4.09 -2.00 -10.67
N ASP A 61 -5.32 -2.50 -10.51
CA ASP A 61 -6.53 -1.79 -10.95
C ASP A 61 -6.75 -0.46 -10.20
N CYS A 62 -6.38 -0.41 -8.92
CA CYS A 62 -6.46 0.79 -8.09
C CYS A 62 -5.35 1.79 -8.42
N THR A 63 -4.11 1.33 -8.62
CA THR A 63 -2.96 2.19 -8.91
C THR A 63 -3.06 2.80 -10.31
N GLN A 64 -3.55 2.07 -11.31
CA GLN A 64 -3.78 2.57 -12.68
C GLN A 64 -4.74 3.78 -12.70
N THR A 65 -5.76 3.75 -11.85
CA THR A 65 -6.73 4.85 -11.74
C THR A 65 -6.11 6.10 -11.10
N LEU A 66 -5.22 5.92 -10.13
CA LEU A 66 -4.54 6.99 -9.41
C LEU A 66 -3.43 7.67 -10.23
N VAL A 67 -2.77 6.98 -11.17
CA VAL A 67 -1.74 7.59 -12.06
C VAL A 67 -2.31 8.70 -12.95
N LYS A 68 -3.63 8.71 -13.21
CA LYS A 68 -4.29 9.80 -13.98
C LYS A 68 -4.35 11.13 -13.22
N THR A 69 -4.13 11.12 -11.90
CA THR A 69 -3.99 12.31 -11.06
C THR A 69 -2.57 12.35 -10.54
N ASN A 70 -1.81 13.41 -10.80
CA ASN A 70 -0.37 13.55 -10.50
C ASN A 70 -0.03 13.51 -9.00
N ASN A 71 -0.29 12.41 -8.31
CA ASN A 71 0.03 12.20 -6.91
C ASN A 71 1.41 11.58 -6.81
N CYS A 72 2.43 12.42 -7.04
CA CYS A 72 3.82 12.12 -6.77
C CYS A 72 4.05 12.22 -5.26
N PHE A 73 4.30 11.10 -4.58
CA PHE A 73 4.65 11.12 -3.16
C PHE A 73 6.14 11.46 -3.03
N ASP A 74 6.47 12.63 -2.46
CA ASP A 74 7.85 13.08 -2.26
C ASP A 74 8.37 12.54 -0.92
N SER A 75 9.55 11.95 -0.93
CA SER A 75 10.26 11.48 0.27
C SER A 75 10.49 12.57 1.33
N ARG A 76 10.26 13.86 1.02
CA ARG A 76 10.23 14.97 1.99
C ARG A 76 9.02 14.97 2.93
N ASP A 77 7.96 14.22 2.61
CA ASP A 77 6.77 14.11 3.45
C ASP A 77 6.96 13.21 4.69
N GLY A 78 8.20 12.75 4.94
CA GLY A 78 8.63 12.24 6.24
C GLY A 78 7.90 10.98 6.69
N PHE A 79 8.32 9.81 6.19
CA PHE A 79 7.98 8.56 6.84
C PHE A 79 8.84 8.38 8.11
N ILE A 80 8.24 8.58 9.29
CA ILE A 80 8.86 8.23 10.57
C ILE A 80 8.73 6.71 10.74
N PHE A 81 9.79 5.98 10.40
CA PHE A 81 9.86 4.51 10.52
C PHE A 81 10.75 4.01 11.67
N ASN A 82 11.23 4.89 12.56
CA ASN A 82 12.22 4.50 13.58
C ASN A 82 11.67 4.14 14.97
N ASP A 83 10.34 4.13 15.21
CA ASP A 83 9.78 3.85 16.54
C ASP A 83 8.54 2.92 16.53
N ILE A 84 8.63 1.74 15.89
CA ILE A 84 7.70 0.62 16.14
C ILE A 84 8.49 -0.62 16.54
#